data_AF-A0A7X7J1A9-F1
#
_entry.id   AF-A0A7X7J1A9-F1
#
_cell.length_a   1.000
_cell.length_b   1.000
_cell.length_c   1.000
_cell.angle_alpha   90.00
_cell.angle_beta   90.00
_cell.angle_gamma   90.00
#
_symmetry.space_group_name_H-M   'P 1'
#
loop_
_entity.id
_entity.type
_entity.pdbx_description
1 polymer ?
#
loop_
_entity_poly.entity_id
_entity_poly.type
_entity_poly.pdbx_seq_one_letter_code
_entity_poly.pdbx_strand_id
1 'polypeptide(L)'
;MTITTILDVPAVLKEIWAFNDEGIENIGKALSTGENRSQFQDDRETTWKPPFSVGLAIEKTFGENEPKSRIVVLGTGASLADYYLTRRVPRFLGEGKRARFQTDPPPTENAELFINAALWLCDQEGMIASGPSQIPLVPVLKAGTQAKVLTVTMVWAAIVFVVGIVVMLVRSK
;
A
#
# COMPACT_ATOMS: atom_id res chain seq x y z
N MET A 1 14.17 -10.00 -21.57
CA MET A 1 13.01 -9.41 -20.88
C MET A 1 12.21 -10.57 -20.35
N THR A 2 11.96 -10.58 -19.05
CA THR A 2 11.28 -11.65 -18.33
C THR A 2 10.03 -11.07 -17.71
N ILE A 3 8.89 -11.71 -17.92
CA ILE A 3 7.61 -11.34 -17.33
C ILE A 3 7.23 -12.46 -16.38
N THR A 4 7.00 -12.13 -15.12
CA THR A 4 6.66 -13.08 -14.06
C THR A 4 5.38 -12.64 -13.39
N THR A 5 4.46 -13.56 -13.21
CA THR A 5 3.25 -13.29 -12.44
C THR A 5 3.56 -13.33 -10.94
N ILE A 6 3.16 -12.28 -10.22
CA ILE A 6 3.40 -12.16 -8.77
C ILE A 6 2.12 -12.37 -7.96
N LEU A 7 0.94 -12.17 -8.56
CA LEU A 7 -0.34 -12.41 -7.92
C LEU A 7 -1.36 -12.90 -8.94
N ASP A 8 -1.86 -14.10 -8.69
CA ASP A 8 -2.86 -14.78 -9.51
C ASP A 8 -4.13 -15.04 -8.72
N VAL A 9 -5.24 -14.98 -9.44
CA VAL A 9 -6.51 -15.49 -8.96
C VAL A 9 -6.62 -16.96 -9.36
N PRO A 10 -6.58 -17.92 -8.41
CA PRO A 10 -6.63 -19.34 -8.73
C PRO A 10 -8.01 -19.76 -9.26
N ALA A 11 -8.01 -20.75 -10.16
CA ALA A 11 -9.22 -21.35 -10.76
C ALA A 11 -10.24 -21.92 -9.74
N VAL A 12 -9.80 -22.18 -8.51
CA VAL A 12 -10.64 -22.76 -7.44
C VAL A 12 -11.57 -21.72 -6.82
N LEU A 13 -11.25 -20.43 -6.92
CA LEU A 13 -12.09 -19.36 -6.38
C LEU A 13 -13.24 -19.07 -7.34
N LYS A 14 -14.45 -19.52 -6.97
CA LYS A 14 -15.67 -19.28 -7.74
C LYS A 14 -16.41 -18.01 -7.31
N GLU A 15 -16.08 -17.46 -6.14
CA GLU A 15 -16.77 -16.33 -5.53
C GLU A 15 -16.02 -15.02 -5.79
N ILE A 16 -15.77 -14.71 -7.06
CA ILE A 16 -15.06 -13.49 -7.47
C ILE A 16 -15.93 -12.69 -8.41
N TRP A 17 -16.08 -11.41 -8.10
CA TRP A 17 -16.73 -10.44 -8.96
C TRP A 17 -15.66 -9.65 -9.69
N ALA A 18 -15.36 -10.08 -10.92
CA ALA A 18 -14.44 -9.41 -11.82
C ALA A 18 -15.17 -9.15 -13.13
N PHE A 19 -15.80 -7.98 -13.27
CA PHE A 19 -16.54 -7.63 -14.47
C PHE A 19 -15.61 -7.12 -15.56
N ASN A 20 -15.91 -7.44 -16.82
CA ASN A 20 -15.30 -6.80 -17.97
C ASN A 20 -15.90 -5.40 -18.19
N ASP A 21 -15.42 -4.68 -19.21
CA ASP A 21 -15.87 -3.32 -19.51
C ASP A 21 -17.40 -3.24 -19.67
N GLU A 22 -18.01 -4.22 -20.35
CA GLU A 22 -19.46 -4.31 -20.54
C GLU A 22 -20.20 -4.56 -19.21
N GLY A 23 -19.69 -5.45 -18.35
CA GLY A 23 -20.25 -5.69 -17.03
C GLY A 23 -20.19 -4.46 -16.11
N ILE A 24 -19.09 -3.69 -16.19
CA ILE A 24 -18.95 -2.42 -15.44
C ILE A 24 -19.96 -1.39 -15.95
N GLU A 25 -20.13 -1.25 -17.27
CA GLU A 25 -21.15 -0.38 -17.85
C GLU A 25 -22.57 -0.78 -17.39
N ASN A 26 -22.85 -2.08 -17.35
CA ASN A 26 -24.15 -2.59 -16.91
C ASN A 26 -24.42 -2.30 -15.44
N ILE A 27 -23.40 -2.39 -14.57
CA ILE A 27 -23.49 -1.95 -13.18
C ILE A 27 -23.76 -0.44 -13.09
N GLY A 28 -22.99 0.36 -13.82
CA GLY A 28 -23.16 1.82 -13.84
C GLY A 28 -24.57 2.23 -14.28
N LYS A 29 -25.07 1.62 -15.36
CA LYS A 29 -26.44 1.82 -15.85
C LYS A 29 -27.46 1.44 -14.78
N ALA A 30 -27.38 0.22 -14.22
CA ALA A 30 -28.30 -0.25 -13.19
C ALA A 30 -28.32 0.65 -11.94
N LEU A 31 -27.16 1.16 -11.50
CA LEU A 31 -27.08 2.11 -10.40
C LEU A 31 -27.74 3.46 -10.72
N SER A 32 -27.62 3.92 -11.98
CA SER A 32 -28.20 5.18 -12.43
C SER A 32 -29.71 5.11 -12.71
N THR A 33 -30.21 3.97 -13.18
CA THR A 33 -31.62 3.77 -13.58
C THR A 33 -32.45 3.12 -12.48
N GLY A 34 -31.82 2.49 -11.48
CA GLY A 34 -32.49 1.69 -10.46
C GLY A 34 -33.00 0.33 -10.97
N GLU A 35 -32.68 -0.03 -12.22
CA GLU A 35 -32.96 -1.34 -12.78
C GLU A 35 -32.19 -2.44 -12.05
N ASN A 36 -32.68 -3.68 -12.14
CA ASN A 36 -32.11 -4.87 -11.51
C ASN A 36 -32.05 -4.90 -9.97
N ARG A 37 -32.56 -3.88 -9.25
CA ARG A 37 -32.66 -3.87 -7.77
C ARG A 37 -31.37 -4.30 -7.06
N SER A 38 -30.21 -3.91 -7.60
CA SER A 38 -28.89 -4.30 -7.08
C SER A 38 -28.58 -5.80 -7.16
N GLN A 39 -29.28 -6.56 -8.01
CA GLN A 39 -28.95 -7.95 -8.31
C GLN A 39 -28.04 -8.00 -9.53
N PHE A 40 -26.76 -8.28 -9.29
CA PHE A 40 -25.77 -8.52 -10.33
C PHE A 40 -25.49 -10.02 -10.36
N GLN A 41 -25.79 -10.67 -11.48
CA GLN A 41 -25.48 -12.08 -11.68
C GLN A 41 -24.13 -12.23 -12.36
N ASP A 42 -23.37 -13.19 -11.84
CA ASP A 42 -22.14 -13.66 -12.45
C ASP A 42 -22.46 -14.46 -13.72
N ASP A 43 -22.50 -13.78 -14.85
CA ASP A 43 -22.66 -14.41 -16.17
C ASP A 43 -21.31 -14.58 -16.88
N ARG A 44 -21.26 -15.51 -17.85
CA ARG A 44 -20.01 -15.84 -18.57
C ARG A 44 -19.61 -14.80 -19.62
N GLU A 45 -20.52 -13.90 -19.99
CA GLU A 45 -20.29 -12.92 -21.04
C GLU A 45 -19.73 -11.61 -20.48
N THR A 46 -20.12 -11.23 -19.26
CA THR A 46 -19.69 -9.96 -18.65
C THR A 46 -18.71 -10.12 -17.47
N THR A 47 -18.38 -11.36 -17.08
CA THR A 47 -17.50 -11.63 -15.95
C THR A 47 -16.25 -12.42 -16.35
N TRP A 48 -15.09 -11.94 -15.94
CA TRP A 48 -13.82 -12.64 -16.03
C TRP A 48 -13.81 -13.85 -15.11
N LYS A 49 -13.50 -15.02 -15.67
CA LYS A 49 -13.39 -16.27 -14.92
C LYS A 49 -11.92 -16.55 -14.58
N PRO A 50 -11.62 -16.95 -13.33
CA PRO A 50 -10.31 -17.45 -12.98
C PRO A 50 -9.88 -18.65 -13.85
N PRO A 51 -8.58 -18.82 -14.14
CA PRO A 51 -7.47 -18.05 -13.60
C PRO A 51 -7.14 -16.80 -14.42
N PHE A 52 -6.79 -15.71 -13.73
CA PHE A 52 -6.24 -14.51 -14.34
C PHE A 52 -5.26 -13.82 -13.39
N SER A 53 -4.31 -13.11 -13.96
CA SER A 53 -3.27 -12.40 -13.22
C SER A 53 -3.70 -11.00 -12.85
N VAL A 54 -3.49 -10.64 -11.59
CA VAL A 54 -3.79 -9.31 -11.03
C VAL A 54 -2.54 -8.55 -10.62
N GLY A 55 -1.37 -9.19 -10.66
CA GLY A 55 -0.07 -8.55 -10.45
C GLY A 55 1.02 -9.15 -11.33
N LEU A 56 1.81 -8.30 -11.98
CA LEU A 56 2.90 -8.68 -12.88
C LEU A 56 4.20 -7.99 -12.49
N ALA A 57 5.32 -8.69 -12.57
CA ALA A 57 6.66 -8.15 -12.50
C ALA A 57 7.37 -8.35 -13.84
N ILE A 58 8.08 -7.32 -14.29
CA ILE A 58 8.80 -7.31 -15.55
C ILE A 58 10.25 -6.92 -15.24
N GLU A 59 11.20 -7.73 -15.70
CA GLU A 59 12.63 -7.44 -15.62
C GLU A 59 13.25 -7.42 -17.02
N LYS A 60 14.06 -6.40 -17.29
CA LYS A 60 14.89 -6.30 -18.49
C LYS A 60 16.35 -6.11 -18.08
N THR A 61 17.16 -7.10 -18.43
CA THR A 61 18.62 -7.03 -18.39
C THR A 61 19.13 -6.52 -19.74
N PHE A 62 20.14 -5.64 -19.71
CA PHE A 62 20.75 -5.07 -20.91
C PHE A 62 22.16 -5.62 -21.20
N GLY A 63 22.78 -6.30 -20.21
CA GLY A 63 24.07 -6.99 -20.29
C GLY A 63 24.43 -7.58 -18.91
N GLU A 64 25.50 -8.40 -18.80
CA GLU A 64 25.91 -9.02 -17.52
C GLU A 64 26.29 -7.98 -16.44
N ASN A 65 26.78 -6.80 -16.84
CA ASN A 65 27.22 -5.73 -15.94
C ASN A 65 26.36 -4.45 -16.03
N GLU A 66 25.23 -4.50 -16.76
CA GLU A 66 24.36 -3.33 -16.91
C GLU A 66 23.23 -3.33 -15.87
N PRO A 67 22.77 -2.13 -15.43
CA PRO A 67 21.70 -2.03 -14.46
C PRO A 67 20.42 -2.68 -14.98
N LYS A 68 19.77 -3.44 -14.10
CA LYS A 68 18.47 -4.06 -14.39
C LYS A 68 17.39 -2.98 -14.42
N SER A 69 16.52 -3.03 -15.42
CA SER A 69 15.28 -2.25 -15.40
C SER A 69 14.14 -3.15 -14.97
N ARG A 70 13.40 -2.73 -13.94
CA ARG A 70 12.30 -3.50 -13.34
C ARG A 70 11.02 -2.66 -13.31
N ILE A 71 9.89 -3.32 -13.55
CA ILE A 71 8.55 -2.73 -13.49
C ILE A 71 7.66 -3.70 -12.71
N VAL A 72 6.82 -3.17 -11.82
CA VAL A 72 5.75 -3.93 -11.16
C VAL A 72 4.42 -3.28 -11.50
N VAL A 73 3.45 -4.09 -11.92
CA VAL A 73 2.08 -3.69 -12.22
C VAL A 73 1.15 -4.39 -11.24
N LEU A 74 0.36 -3.62 -10.50
CA LEU A 74 -0.68 -4.11 -9.59
C LEU A 74 -2.04 -3.64 -10.12
N GLY A 75 -2.97 -4.57 -10.35
CA GLY A 75 -4.26 -4.32 -10.99
C GLY A 75 -5.27 -3.56 -10.13
N THR A 76 -5.04 -3.42 -8.83
CA THR A 76 -5.95 -2.70 -7.93
C THR A 76 -5.22 -1.73 -7.01
N GLY A 77 -5.33 -0.44 -7.29
CA GLY A 77 -4.83 0.63 -6.40
C GLY A 77 -5.65 0.77 -5.11
N ALA A 78 -6.93 0.35 -5.14
CA ALA A 78 -7.80 0.38 -3.96
C ALA A 78 -7.30 -0.54 -2.83
N SER A 79 -6.49 -1.55 -3.16
CA SER A 79 -5.88 -2.47 -2.18
C SER A 79 -4.99 -1.78 -1.15
N LEU A 80 -4.52 -0.56 -1.42
CA LEU A 80 -3.67 0.26 -0.54
C LEU A 80 -4.44 1.38 0.17
N ALA A 81 -5.72 1.55 -0.10
CA ALA A 81 -6.51 2.58 0.56
C ALA A 81 -6.73 2.22 2.04
N ASP A 82 -6.66 3.22 2.93
CA ASP A 82 -6.82 3.03 4.38
C ASP A 82 -8.09 2.25 4.75
N TYR A 83 -9.20 2.54 4.06
CA TYR A 83 -10.47 1.86 4.30
C TYR A 83 -10.41 0.38 3.91
N TYR A 84 -9.54 -0.01 2.97
CA TYR A 84 -9.38 -1.39 2.53
C TYR A 84 -8.47 -2.16 3.51
N LEU A 85 -7.42 -1.52 4.01
CA LEU A 85 -6.45 -2.12 4.94
C LEU A 85 -6.95 -2.24 6.38
N THR A 86 -7.96 -1.44 6.77
CA THR A 86 -8.48 -1.43 8.16
C THR A 86 -9.79 -2.18 8.34
N ARG A 87 -10.51 -2.49 7.24
CA ARG A 87 -11.83 -3.14 7.30
C ARG A 87 -11.71 -4.63 7.06
N ARG A 88 -12.52 -5.39 7.80
CA ARG A 88 -12.71 -6.81 7.57
C ARG A 88 -13.35 -7.04 6.20
N VAL A 89 -12.89 -8.07 5.50
CA VAL A 89 -13.41 -8.41 4.18
C VAL A 89 -14.56 -9.40 4.36
N PRO A 90 -15.80 -9.05 3.95
CA PRO A 90 -16.89 -10.00 3.95
C PRO A 90 -16.65 -11.05 2.87
N ARG A 91 -16.77 -12.32 3.23
CA ARG A 91 -16.78 -13.45 2.30
C ARG A 91 -18.01 -14.29 2.55
N PHE A 92 -18.56 -14.83 1.47
CA PHE A 92 -19.45 -15.97 1.58
C PHE A 92 -18.59 -17.23 1.49
N LEU A 93 -18.99 -18.28 2.18
CA LEU A 93 -18.34 -19.57 2.11
C LEU A 93 -19.38 -20.63 1.84
N GLY A 94 -19.26 -21.29 0.69
CA GLY A 94 -20.10 -22.41 0.28
C GLY A 94 -21.26 -21.99 -0.63
N GLU A 95 -21.80 -22.95 -1.37
CA GLU A 95 -22.79 -22.69 -2.42
C GLU A 95 -24.23 -22.86 -1.91
N GLY A 96 -25.14 -21.99 -2.36
CA GLY A 96 -26.59 -22.10 -2.14
C GLY A 96 -27.04 -21.97 -0.69
N LYS A 97 -27.93 -22.87 -0.23
CA LYS A 97 -28.55 -22.81 1.13
C LYS A 97 -27.58 -23.05 2.29
N ARG A 98 -26.30 -23.36 2.01
CA ARG A 98 -25.24 -23.57 3.01
C ARG A 98 -24.21 -22.44 3.03
N ALA A 99 -24.43 -21.37 2.26
CA ALA A 99 -23.58 -20.19 2.27
C ALA A 99 -23.51 -19.62 3.69
N ARG A 100 -22.31 -19.59 4.26
CA ARG A 100 -22.04 -18.95 5.55
C ARG A 100 -21.38 -17.60 5.29
N PHE A 101 -21.90 -16.56 5.92
CA PHE A 101 -21.24 -15.27 5.94
C PHE A 101 -20.08 -15.33 6.94
N GLN A 102 -18.87 -15.08 6.46
CA GLN A 102 -17.67 -14.97 7.27
C GLN A 102 -17.00 -13.63 6.98
N THR A 103 -16.34 -13.06 7.98
CA THR A 103 -15.53 -11.86 7.80
C THR A 103 -14.08 -12.21 8.08
N ASP A 104 -13.26 -12.14 7.05
CA ASP A 104 -11.83 -12.31 7.18
C ASP A 104 -11.22 -11.07 7.86
N PRO A 105 -10.08 -11.22 8.55
CA PRO A 105 -9.37 -10.08 9.11
C PRO A 105 -9.02 -9.05 8.02
N PRO A 106 -8.72 -7.80 8.41
CA PRO A 106 -8.28 -6.80 7.45
C PRO A 106 -7.07 -7.31 6.64
N PRO A 107 -7.03 -7.06 5.31
CA PRO A 107 -6.05 -7.63 4.40
C PRO A 107 -4.72 -6.88 4.46
N THR A 108 -4.06 -6.94 5.62
CA THR A 108 -2.78 -6.26 5.86
C THR A 108 -1.66 -6.78 4.97
N GLU A 109 -1.80 -8.00 4.44
CA GLU A 109 -0.86 -8.62 3.51
C GLU A 109 -0.72 -7.83 2.19
N ASN A 110 -1.73 -7.03 1.81
CA ASN A 110 -1.64 -6.16 0.64
C ASN A 110 -0.58 -5.07 0.80
N ALA A 111 -0.45 -4.51 2.01
CA ALA A 111 0.57 -3.52 2.30
C ALA A 111 1.97 -4.15 2.27
N GLU A 112 2.09 -5.38 2.78
CA GLU A 112 3.34 -6.13 2.72
C GLU A 112 3.75 -6.45 1.29
N LEU A 113 2.81 -6.87 0.43
CA LEU A 113 3.07 -7.10 -0.99
C LEU A 113 3.62 -5.84 -1.68
N PHE A 114 3.03 -4.67 -1.39
CA PHE A 114 3.50 -3.41 -1.95
C PHE A 114 4.90 -3.02 -1.46
N ILE A 115 5.17 -3.16 -0.15
CA ILE A 115 6.49 -2.88 0.42
C ILE A 115 7.52 -3.83 -0.19
N ASN A 116 7.22 -5.12 -0.29
CA ASN A 116 8.11 -6.12 -0.90
C ASN A 116 8.36 -5.82 -2.38
N ALA A 117 7.34 -5.38 -3.13
CA ALA A 117 7.50 -4.95 -4.51
C ALA A 117 8.41 -3.71 -4.62
N ALA A 118 8.27 -2.74 -3.72
CA ALA A 118 9.13 -1.55 -3.67
C ALA A 118 10.59 -1.92 -3.33
N LEU A 119 10.80 -2.83 -2.38
CA LEU A 119 12.13 -3.34 -2.04
C LEU A 119 12.77 -4.09 -3.21
N TRP A 120 11.99 -4.90 -3.93
CA TRP A 120 12.45 -5.55 -5.15
C TRP A 120 12.83 -4.54 -6.25
N LEU A 121 12.05 -3.48 -6.44
CA LEU A 121 12.40 -2.42 -7.40
C LEU A 121 13.68 -1.66 -7.01
N CYS A 122 14.01 -1.59 -5.73
CA CYS A 122 15.18 -0.90 -5.18
C CYS A 122 16.45 -1.79 -5.04
N ASP A 123 16.46 -3.00 -5.61
CA ASP A 123 17.55 -3.98 -5.45
C ASP A 123 17.82 -4.38 -3.98
N GLN A 124 16.81 -4.29 -3.11
CA GLN A 124 16.88 -4.66 -1.70
C GLN A 124 16.20 -6.00 -1.42
N GLU A 125 16.45 -6.99 -2.27
CA GLU A 125 15.78 -8.30 -2.19
C GLU A 125 16.00 -9.02 -0.85
N GLY A 126 17.14 -8.78 -0.19
CA GLY A 126 17.44 -9.32 1.15
C GLY A 126 16.56 -8.78 2.28
N MET A 127 15.77 -7.72 2.03
CA MET A 127 14.79 -7.18 2.97
C MET A 127 13.35 -7.65 2.68
N ILE A 128 13.14 -8.43 1.61
CA ILE A 128 11.82 -8.99 1.29
C ILE A 128 11.48 -10.05 2.33
N ALA A 129 10.26 -9.99 2.87
CA ALA A 129 9.77 -10.92 3.89
C ALA A 129 10.62 -10.99 5.18
N SER A 130 11.41 -9.96 5.49
CA SER A 130 12.22 -9.89 6.72
C SER A 130 11.41 -9.68 8.00
N GLY A 131 10.08 -9.83 7.94
CA GLY A 131 9.15 -9.50 9.02
C GLY A 131 9.06 -7.99 9.27
N PRO A 132 8.30 -7.55 10.29
CA PRO A 132 8.27 -6.14 10.68
C PRO A 132 9.71 -5.71 10.95
N SER A 133 10.23 -4.78 10.14
CA SER A 133 11.57 -4.26 10.37
C SER A 133 11.60 -3.73 11.79
N GLN A 134 12.65 -4.05 12.55
CA GLN A 134 12.89 -3.41 13.84
C GLN A 134 13.23 -1.94 13.58
N ILE A 135 12.23 -1.14 13.19
CA ILE A 135 12.35 0.30 13.15
C ILE A 135 12.59 0.66 14.60
N PRO A 136 13.76 1.21 14.97
CA PRO A 136 13.91 1.77 16.29
C PRO A 136 12.82 2.82 16.42
N LEU A 137 11.80 2.52 17.24
CA LEU A 137 10.76 3.49 17.58
C LEU A 137 11.50 4.76 17.97
N VAL A 138 11.25 5.86 17.25
CA VAL A 138 11.84 7.15 17.61
C VAL A 138 11.52 7.34 19.09
N PRO A 139 12.53 7.29 19.98
CA PRO A 139 12.26 7.22 21.40
C PRO A 139 11.51 8.49 21.74
N VAL A 140 10.27 8.33 22.21
CA VAL A 140 9.49 9.45 22.71
C VAL A 140 10.35 10.10 23.77
N LEU A 141 10.73 11.36 23.55
CA LEU A 141 11.58 12.10 24.47
C LEU A 141 10.93 12.00 25.86
N LYS A 142 11.61 11.32 26.79
CA LYS A 142 11.13 11.18 28.18
C LYS A 142 10.68 12.55 28.68
N ALA A 143 9.53 12.61 29.36
CA ALA A 143 9.06 13.82 30.02
C ALA A 143 10.19 14.35 30.93
N GLY A 144 10.79 15.48 30.54
CA GLY A 144 11.99 16.06 31.15
C GLY A 144 13.15 16.30 30.19
N THR A 145 13.34 15.48 29.15
CA THR A 145 14.39 15.70 28.14
C THR A 145 14.06 16.89 27.25
N GLN A 146 12.77 17.08 26.94
CA GLN A 146 12.30 18.24 26.15
C GLN A 146 12.60 19.58 26.85
N ALA A 147 12.42 19.65 28.17
CA ALA A 147 12.75 20.84 28.95
C ALA A 147 14.26 21.13 28.93
N LYS A 148 15.10 20.09 29.06
CA LYS A 148 16.56 20.25 28.97
C LYS A 148 17.02 20.76 27.60
N VAL A 149 16.45 20.20 26.52
CA VAL A 149 16.76 20.65 25.15
C VAL A 149 16.35 22.10 24.94
N LEU A 150 15.17 22.50 25.44
CA LEU A 150 14.69 23.88 25.38
C LEU A 150 15.61 24.84 26.17
N THR A 151 16.04 24.45 27.38
CA THR A 151 16.92 25.30 28.20
C THR A 151 18.28 25.49 27.52
N VAL A 152 18.87 24.43 26.98
CA VAL A 152 20.17 24.52 26.28
C VAL A 152 20.07 25.41 25.04
N THR A 153 19.00 25.26 24.25
CA THR A 153 18.79 26.11 23.07
C THR A 153 18.54 27.57 23.43
N MET A 154 17.75 27.85 24.47
CA MET A 154 17.52 29.22 24.97
C MET A 154 18.79 29.87 25.51
N VAL A 155 19.61 29.13 26.28
CA VAL A 155 20.89 29.64 26.80
C VAL A 155 21.83 29.96 25.64
N TRP A 156 21.89 29.10 24.62
CA TRP A 156 22.73 29.36 23.47
C TRP A 156 22.28 30.58 22.66
N ALA A 157 20.96 30.73 22.45
CA ALA A 157 20.40 31.92 21.82
C ALA A 157 20.72 33.20 22.62
N ALA A 158 20.63 33.16 23.95
CA ALA A 158 20.97 34.29 24.80
C ALA A 158 22.46 34.67 24.71
N ILE A 159 23.37 33.68 24.67
CA ILE A 159 24.81 33.93 24.49
C ILE A 159 25.08 34.62 23.16
N VAL A 160 24.51 34.09 22.06
CA VAL A 160 24.66 34.70 20.72
C VAL A 160 24.11 36.13 20.71
N PHE A 161 22.98 36.37 21.37
CA PHE A 161 22.37 37.69 21.48
C PHE A 161 23.27 38.68 22.24
N VAL A 162 23.83 38.28 23.38
CA VAL A 162 24.76 39.11 24.16
C VAL A 162 26.02 39.45 23.35
N VAL A 163 26.60 38.47 22.65
CA VAL A 163 27.75 38.71 21.77
C VAL A 163 27.38 39.70 20.66
N GLY A 164 26.19 39.55 20.06
CA GLY A 164 25.68 40.51 19.07
C GLY A 164 25.56 41.94 19.61
N ILE A 165 25.06 42.12 20.84
CA ILE A 165 25.00 43.43 21.50
C ILE A 165 26.40 44.00 21.71
N VAL A 166 27.35 43.19 22.20
CA VAL A 166 28.73 43.65 22.42
C VAL A 166 29.37 44.12 21.12
N VAL A 167 29.22 43.35 20.04
CA VAL A 167 29.73 43.73 18.71
C VAL A 167 29.08 45.03 18.22
N MET A 168 27.76 45.19 18.41
CA MET A 168 27.05 46.40 18.03
C MET A 168 27.56 47.63 18.79
N LEU A 169 27.79 47.51 20.10
CA LEU A 169 28.32 48.59 20.94
C LEU A 169 29.75 48.97 20.57
N VAL A 170 30.62 47.99 20.32
CA VAL A 170 32.01 48.23 19.87
C VAL A 170 32.04 48.92 18.51
N ARG A 171 31.14 48.55 17.59
CA ARG A 171 31.04 49.19 16.26
C ARG A 171 30.44 50.60 16.30
N SER A 172 29.67 50.93 17.34
CA SER A 172 29.05 52.26 17.49
C SER A 172 29.96 53.32 18.12
N LYS A 173 31.14 52.92 18.61
CA LYS A 173 32.24 53.81 19.00
C LYS A 173 33.20 54.01 17.83
#